data_AF-A0A5J4UME0-F1
#
_entry.id   AF-A0A5J4UME0-F1
#
_cell.length_a   1.000
_cell.length_b   1.000
_cell.length_c   1.000
_cell.angle_alpha   90.00
_cell.angle_beta   90.00
_cell.angle_gamma   90.00
#
_symmetry.space_group_name_H-M   'P 1'
#
loop_
_entity.id
_entity.type
_entity.pdbx_description
1 polymer ?
#
loop_
_entity_poly.entity_id
_entity_poly.type
_entity_poly.pdbx_seq_one_letter_code
_entity_poly.pdbx_strand_id
1 'polypeptide(L)'
;MRTIENGVRIEKSVLLEYAGEIFNPVLTPILNKNLTKNGSKLIMFIIDQNVGYSEDFSVHITTKLPNPHYKSEISIATNIINFTIAPAGLDEQLLAETVCIERPKPEVQRDSLIVQAAKDTDDTGLVQDDILKLLSSVTGSILENETVTQALDKSKEIVREIRIQFKRLKKQLHQLIQLLINIEIYHEVYH
;
A
#
# COMPACT_ATOMS: atom_id res chain seq x y z
N MET A 1 -24.63 18.58 -2.75
CA MET A 1 -24.92 18.32 -4.17
C MET A 1 -24.14 19.20 -5.13
N ARG A 2 -24.28 20.53 -5.10
CA ARG A 2 -23.49 21.45 -5.97
C ARG A 2 -21.97 21.19 -5.95
N THR A 3 -21.40 20.85 -4.79
CA THR A 3 -19.98 20.51 -4.66
C THR A 3 -19.59 19.25 -5.44
N ILE A 4 -20.46 18.24 -5.46
CA ILE A 4 -20.23 16.99 -6.20
C ILE A 4 -20.36 17.24 -7.70
N GLU A 5 -21.41 17.95 -8.14
CA GLU A 5 -21.60 18.32 -9.54
C GLU A 5 -20.40 19.11 -10.08
N ASN A 6 -19.91 20.08 -9.30
CA ASN A 6 -18.70 20.83 -9.63
C ASN A 6 -17.45 19.95 -9.60
N GLY A 7 -17.36 19.01 -8.66
CA GLY A 7 -16.26 18.04 -8.58
C GLY A 7 -16.15 17.18 -9.83
N VAL A 8 -17.29 16.64 -10.30
CA VAL A 8 -17.38 15.85 -11.52
C VAL A 8 -16.93 16.64 -12.76
N ARG A 9 -17.23 17.96 -12.80
CA ARG A 9 -16.86 18.85 -13.91
C ARG A 9 -15.40 19.31 -13.91
N ILE A 10 -14.80 19.54 -12.74
CA ILE A 10 -13.55 20.30 -12.56
C ILE A 10 -12.42 19.41 -11.99
N GLU A 11 -12.43 18.10 -12.29
CA GLU A 11 -11.34 17.16 -11.95
C GLU A 11 -10.98 17.16 -10.44
N LYS A 12 -11.96 17.39 -9.57
CA LYS A 12 -11.71 17.59 -8.13
C LYS A 12 -12.22 16.40 -7.33
N SER A 13 -11.33 15.79 -6.55
CA SER A 13 -11.72 14.77 -5.57
C SER A 13 -12.68 15.35 -4.53
N VAL A 14 -13.77 14.63 -4.23
CA VAL A 14 -14.77 15.03 -3.26
C VAL A 14 -14.80 14.03 -2.11
N LEU A 15 -14.65 14.55 -0.89
CA LEU A 15 -14.81 13.78 0.35
C LEU A 15 -16.21 14.00 0.92
N LEU A 16 -16.95 12.92 1.14
CA LEU A 16 -18.21 12.89 1.85
C LEU A 16 -17.97 12.36 3.27
N GLU A 17 -17.95 13.27 4.23
CA GLU A 17 -17.74 12.94 5.63
C GLU A 17 -19.04 12.53 6.32
N TYR A 18 -18.91 11.65 7.32
CA TYR A 18 -20.01 11.25 8.21
C TYR A 18 -21.21 10.62 7.48
N ALA A 19 -20.95 9.85 6.42
CA ALA A 19 -22.00 9.13 5.73
C ALA A 19 -22.63 8.06 6.63
N GLY A 20 -23.96 7.98 6.61
CA GLY A 20 -24.70 6.87 7.19
C GLY A 20 -24.79 5.67 6.24
N GLU A 21 -25.56 4.66 6.63
CA GLU A 21 -25.74 3.43 5.84
C GLU A 21 -26.64 3.63 4.60
N ILE A 22 -27.52 4.63 4.67
CA ILE A 22 -28.49 4.94 3.60
C ILE A 22 -28.00 6.16 2.83
N PHE A 23 -27.65 5.93 1.57
CA PHE A 23 -27.29 7.01 0.64
C PHE A 23 -28.51 7.51 -0.11
N ASN A 24 -28.47 8.80 -0.46
CA ASN A 24 -29.47 9.37 -1.36
C ASN A 24 -29.30 8.76 -2.77
N PRO A 25 -30.37 8.27 -3.43
CA PRO A 25 -30.32 7.70 -4.78
C PRO A 25 -29.68 8.60 -5.85
N VAL A 26 -29.62 9.90 -5.60
CA VAL A 26 -28.90 10.85 -6.47
C VAL A 26 -27.39 10.53 -6.57
N LEU A 27 -26.82 9.83 -5.59
CA LEU A 27 -25.43 9.39 -5.63
C LEU A 27 -25.22 8.11 -6.44
N THR A 28 -26.27 7.33 -6.73
CA THR A 28 -26.20 6.09 -7.50
C THR A 28 -25.45 6.22 -8.83
N PRO A 29 -25.69 7.22 -9.70
CA PRO A 29 -24.92 7.37 -10.95
C PRO A 29 -23.42 7.62 -10.71
N ILE A 30 -23.06 8.25 -9.59
CA ILE A 30 -21.68 8.54 -9.22
C ILE A 30 -21.00 7.28 -8.65
N LEU A 31 -21.67 6.56 -7.75
CA LEU A 31 -21.16 5.33 -7.15
C LEU A 31 -20.95 4.24 -8.22
N ASN A 32 -21.93 4.06 -9.11
CA ASN A 32 -21.86 3.07 -10.18
C ASN A 32 -21.01 3.49 -11.38
N LYS A 33 -20.50 4.74 -11.40
CA LYS A 33 -19.86 5.34 -12.56
C LYS A 33 -20.69 5.14 -13.85
N ASN A 34 -21.97 5.51 -13.78
CA ASN A 34 -22.89 5.44 -14.91
C ASN A 34 -22.54 6.54 -15.93
N LEU A 35 -21.56 6.25 -16.80
CA LEU A 35 -21.05 7.17 -17.80
C LEU A 35 -21.67 6.89 -19.16
N THR A 36 -22.03 7.94 -19.88
CA THR A 36 -22.43 7.89 -21.28
C THR A 36 -21.42 8.65 -22.13
N LYS A 37 -21.08 8.11 -23.29
CA LYS A 37 -20.20 8.80 -24.24
C LYS A 37 -21.04 9.71 -25.14
N ASN A 38 -20.73 11.00 -25.14
CA ASN A 38 -21.34 11.97 -26.05
C ASN A 38 -20.24 12.55 -26.96
N GLY A 39 -20.10 11.97 -28.15
CA GLY A 39 -18.98 12.26 -29.06
C GLY A 39 -17.64 11.79 -28.48
N SER A 40 -16.70 12.72 -28.26
CA SER A 40 -15.41 12.44 -27.63
C SER A 40 -15.40 12.65 -26.11
N LYS A 41 -16.47 13.19 -25.53
CA LYS A 41 -16.54 13.52 -24.09
C LYS A 41 -17.35 12.49 -23.31
N LEU A 42 -16.93 12.20 -22.09
CA LEU A 42 -17.71 11.44 -21.12
C LEU A 42 -18.69 12.38 -20.41
N ILE A 43 -19.93 11.93 -20.25
CA ILE A 43 -20.97 12.64 -19.50
C ILE A 43 -21.60 11.71 -18.47
N MET A 44 -22.03 12.26 -17.35
CA MET A 44 -22.79 11.59 -16.31
C MET A 44 -24.12 12.31 -16.12
N PHE A 45 -25.20 11.55 -16.05
CA PHE A 45 -26.52 12.11 -15.74
C PHE A 45 -26.70 12.10 -14.22
N ILE A 46 -26.78 13.29 -13.62
CA ILE A 46 -26.93 13.47 -12.18
C ILE A 46 -28.16 14.34 -11.95
N ILE A 47 -29.08 13.84 -11.12
CA ILE A 47 -30.40 14.43 -10.86
C ILE A 47 -31.22 14.55 -12.14
N ASP A 48 -31.02 15.63 -12.90
CA ASP A 48 -31.75 15.97 -14.12
C ASP A 48 -30.85 16.72 -15.14
N GLN A 49 -29.53 16.66 -14.96
CA GLN A 49 -28.57 17.35 -15.84
C GLN A 49 -27.48 16.41 -16.34
N ASN A 50 -27.13 16.59 -17.61
CA ASN A 50 -25.92 16.01 -18.18
C ASN A 50 -24.72 16.85 -17.74
N VAL A 51 -23.85 16.23 -16.96
CA VAL A 51 -22.64 16.83 -16.43
C VAL A 51 -21.44 16.22 -17.15
N GLY A 52 -20.52 17.05 -17.65
CA GLY A 52 -19.25 16.56 -18.20
C GLY A 52 -18.46 15.85 -17.11
N TYR A 53 -18.01 14.63 -17.40
CA TYR A 53 -17.25 13.80 -16.48
C TYR A 53 -15.76 13.91 -16.78
N SER A 54 -14.95 14.25 -15.77
CA SER A 54 -13.49 14.12 -15.81
C SER A 54 -13.05 12.75 -15.30
N GLU A 55 -12.07 12.14 -15.96
CA GLU A 55 -11.50 10.85 -15.58
C GLU A 55 -10.72 10.91 -14.25
N ASP A 56 -10.18 12.09 -13.90
CA ASP A 56 -9.44 12.32 -12.66
C ASP A 56 -10.34 12.56 -11.44
N PHE A 57 -11.66 12.60 -11.65
CA PHE A 57 -12.63 12.72 -10.58
C PHE A 57 -12.65 11.47 -9.68
N SER A 58 -12.60 11.68 -8.37
CA SER A 58 -12.75 10.63 -7.36
C SER A 58 -13.70 11.07 -6.24
N VAL A 59 -14.45 10.12 -5.69
CA VAL A 59 -15.27 10.34 -4.49
C VAL A 59 -14.78 9.41 -3.41
N HIS A 60 -14.50 9.99 -2.26
CA HIS A 60 -14.18 9.27 -1.03
C HIS A 60 -15.32 9.48 -0.05
N ILE A 61 -15.73 8.42 0.63
CA ILE A 61 -16.82 8.46 1.59
C ILE A 61 -16.29 7.91 2.91
N THR A 62 -16.46 8.66 3.98
CA THR A 62 -16.05 8.24 5.32
C THR A 62 -17.26 8.14 6.24
N THR A 63 -17.21 7.17 7.14
CA THR A 63 -18.22 6.98 8.19
C THR A 63 -17.53 6.81 9.53
N LYS A 64 -18.21 7.22 10.60
CA LYS A 64 -17.80 6.95 11.98
C LYS A 64 -18.49 5.70 12.56
N LEU A 65 -19.34 5.04 11.77
CA LEU A 65 -20.02 3.83 12.22
C LEU A 65 -19.01 2.68 12.31
N PRO A 66 -18.95 1.95 13.43
CA PRO A 66 -17.96 0.90 13.64
C PRO A 66 -18.21 -0.35 12.78
N ASN A 67 -19.48 -0.68 12.52
CA ASN A 67 -19.86 -1.81 11.66
C ASN A 67 -21.12 -1.45 10.83
N PRO A 68 -20.97 -0.60 9.80
CA PRO A 68 -22.08 -0.15 8.98
C PRO A 68 -22.60 -1.29 8.09
N HIS A 69 -23.91 -1.51 8.09
CA HIS A 69 -24.58 -2.49 7.24
C HIS A 69 -25.02 -1.85 5.92
N TYR A 70 -24.08 -1.69 4.99
CA TYR A 70 -24.39 -1.22 3.65
C TYR A 70 -25.16 -2.27 2.85
N LYS A 71 -26.16 -1.82 2.09
CA LYS A 71 -26.86 -2.67 1.13
C LYS A 71 -25.88 -3.15 0.06
N SER A 72 -26.12 -4.36 -0.48
CA SER A 72 -25.26 -4.96 -1.51
C SER A 72 -25.02 -4.05 -2.71
N GLU A 73 -26.01 -3.24 -3.10
CA GLU A 73 -25.85 -2.24 -4.16
C GLU A 73 -24.66 -1.30 -3.92
N ILE A 74 -24.52 -0.79 -2.70
CA ILE A 74 -23.43 0.11 -2.32
C ILE A 74 -22.12 -0.67 -2.21
N SER A 75 -22.14 -1.85 -1.58
CA SER A 75 -20.94 -2.67 -1.38
C SER A 75 -20.34 -3.21 -2.68
N ILE A 76 -21.16 -3.37 -3.73
CA ILE A 76 -20.70 -3.75 -5.07
C ILE A 76 -20.17 -2.53 -5.83
N ALA A 77 -20.83 -1.38 -5.68
CA ALA A 77 -20.48 -0.15 -6.38
C ALA A 77 -19.22 0.53 -5.81
N THR A 78 -18.86 0.25 -4.57
CA THR A 78 -17.79 0.93 -3.84
C THR A 78 -16.74 -0.04 -3.31
N ASN A 79 -15.53 0.46 -3.09
CA ASN A 79 -14.51 -0.27 -2.36
C ASN A 79 -14.55 0.15 -0.88
N ILE A 80 -14.93 -0.79 -0.01
CA ILE A 80 -15.06 -0.53 1.43
C ILE A 80 -13.74 -0.89 2.11
N ILE A 81 -13.14 0.09 2.78
CA ILE A 81 -11.90 -0.08 3.55
C ILE A 81 -12.23 0.04 5.03
N ASN A 82 -11.83 -0.96 5.82
CA ASN A 82 -11.98 -0.92 7.27
C ASN A 82 -10.76 -0.25 7.91
N PHE A 83 -10.96 0.95 8.46
CA PHE A 83 -9.94 1.69 9.22
C PHE A 83 -10.02 1.47 10.74
N THR A 84 -10.83 0.50 11.19
CA THR A 84 -10.88 0.16 12.61
C THR A 84 -9.53 -0.39 13.05
N ILE A 85 -8.90 0.31 14.00
CA ILE A 85 -7.66 -0.15 14.60
C ILE A 85 -7.99 -1.35 15.48
N ALA A 86 -7.35 -2.49 15.20
CA ALA A 86 -7.41 -3.63 16.10
C ALA A 86 -6.69 -3.27 17.41
N PRO A 87 -7.22 -3.57 18.61
CA PRO A 87 -6.59 -3.22 19.88
C PRO A 87 -5.10 -3.60 19.95
N ALA A 88 -4.75 -4.81 19.53
CA ALA A 88 -3.36 -5.26 19.47
C ALA A 88 -2.46 -4.40 18.54
N GLY A 89 -3.02 -3.86 17.45
CA GLY A 89 -2.30 -2.95 16.56
C GLY A 89 -2.16 -1.54 17.15
N LEU A 90 -3.11 -1.10 17.98
CA LEU A 90 -2.97 0.14 18.74
C LEU A 90 -1.88 0.00 19.80
N ASP A 91 -1.85 -1.12 20.52
CA ASP A 91 -0.82 -1.40 21.53
C ASP A 91 0.57 -1.39 20.89
N GLU A 92 0.74 -2.04 19.74
CA GLU A 92 2.00 -2.02 18.98
C GLU A 92 2.40 -0.59 18.53
N GLN A 93 1.43 0.22 18.09
CA GLN A 93 1.68 1.62 17.70
C GLN A 93 2.10 2.49 18.89
N LEU A 94 1.41 2.35 20.03
CA LEU A 94 1.73 3.09 21.25
C LEU A 94 3.07 2.66 21.83
N LEU A 95 3.39 1.37 21.79
CA LEU A 95 4.70 0.83 22.15
C LEU A 95 5.80 1.45 21.28
N ALA A 96 5.62 1.44 19.95
CA ALA A 96 6.59 2.03 19.04
C ALA A 96 6.83 3.52 19.36
N GLU A 97 5.76 4.29 19.59
CA GLU A 97 5.88 5.71 19.91
C GLU A 97 6.51 5.97 21.29
N THR A 98 6.20 5.14 22.30
CA THR A 98 6.81 5.23 23.63
C THR A 98 8.30 4.89 23.58
N VAL A 99 8.68 3.85 22.83
CA VAL A 99 10.08 3.47 22.61
C VAL A 99 10.86 4.57 21.90
N CYS A 100 10.28 5.23 20.90
CA CYS A 100 10.90 6.38 20.22
C CYS A 100 11.30 7.47 21.20
N ILE A 101 10.43 7.76 22.17
CA ILE A 101 10.62 8.81 23.18
C ILE A 101 11.66 8.37 24.22
N GLU A 102 11.51 7.17 24.78
CA GLU A 102 12.34 6.73 25.89
C GLU A 102 13.75 6.26 25.46
N ARG A 103 13.84 5.57 24.32
CA ARG A 103 15.06 4.94 23.84
C ARG A 103 15.16 5.04 22.30
N PRO A 104 15.54 6.21 21.77
CA PRO A 104 15.61 6.43 20.32
C PRO A 104 16.68 5.60 19.61
N LYS A 105 17.72 5.12 20.31
CA LYS A 105 18.84 4.38 19.70
C LYS A 105 18.40 3.06 19.03
N PRO A 106 17.69 2.14 19.73
CA PRO A 106 17.07 0.98 19.11
C PRO A 106 16.19 1.34 17.91
N GLU A 107 15.34 2.35 18.02
CA GLU A 107 14.41 2.69 16.93
C GLU A 107 15.14 3.17 15.66
N VAL A 108 16.12 4.06 15.80
CA VAL A 108 16.97 4.49 14.68
C VAL A 108 17.69 3.30 14.03
N GLN A 109 18.09 2.31 14.83
CA GLN A 109 18.64 1.08 14.32
C GLN A 109 17.59 0.25 13.57
N ARG A 110 16.35 0.15 14.08
CA ARG A 110 15.23 -0.52 13.41
C ARG A 110 14.97 0.08 12.04
N ASP A 111 14.84 1.40 11.97
CA ASP A 111 14.55 2.13 10.74
C ASP A 111 15.66 1.96 9.71
N SER A 112 16.93 2.05 10.16
CA SER A 112 18.08 1.77 9.29
C SER A 112 18.05 0.35 8.72
N LEU A 113 17.66 -0.65 9.53
CA LEU A 113 17.56 -2.04 9.07
C LEU A 113 16.39 -2.24 8.09
N ILE A 114 15.26 -1.54 8.28
CA ILE A 114 14.11 -1.59 7.37
C ILE A 114 14.49 -0.99 6.01
N VAL A 115 15.12 0.19 6.00
CA VAL A 115 15.59 0.83 4.76
C VAL A 115 16.60 -0.07 4.03
N GLN A 116 17.53 -0.68 4.76
CA GLN A 116 18.48 -1.61 4.17
C GLN A 116 17.79 -2.86 3.60
N ALA A 117 16.80 -3.43 4.30
CA ALA A 117 16.05 -4.58 3.81
C ALA A 117 15.23 -4.26 2.53
N ALA A 118 14.67 -3.04 2.44
CA ALA A 118 13.98 -2.58 1.24
C ALA A 118 14.96 -2.47 0.05
N LYS A 119 16.14 -1.88 0.29
CA LYS A 119 17.19 -1.79 -0.74
C LYS A 119 17.69 -3.17 -1.19
N ASP A 120 17.95 -4.08 -0.27
CA ASP A 120 18.39 -5.45 -0.59
C ASP A 120 17.35 -6.20 -1.44
N THR A 121 16.06 -5.92 -1.21
CA THR A 121 14.95 -6.49 -2.00
C THR A 121 14.93 -5.93 -3.43
N ASP A 122 15.14 -4.63 -3.57
CA ASP A 122 15.23 -3.95 -4.88
C ASP A 122 16.45 -4.42 -5.68
N ASP A 123 17.63 -4.44 -5.05
CA ASP A 123 18.88 -4.95 -5.64
C ASP A 123 18.72 -6.40 -6.10
N THR A 124 18.00 -7.23 -5.35
CA THR A 124 17.68 -8.62 -5.76
C THR A 124 16.82 -8.66 -7.03
N GLY A 125 15.83 -7.76 -7.14
CA GLY A 125 14.96 -7.64 -8.31
C GLY A 125 15.75 -7.22 -9.56
N LEU A 126 16.60 -6.20 -9.43
CA LEU A 126 17.47 -5.73 -10.52
C LEU A 126 18.38 -6.85 -11.04
N VAL A 127 18.99 -7.62 -10.14
CA VAL A 127 19.83 -8.75 -10.52
C VAL A 127 19.02 -9.83 -11.25
N GLN A 128 17.77 -10.10 -10.85
CA GLN A 128 16.90 -11.04 -11.56
C GLN A 128 16.54 -10.56 -12.97
N ASP A 129 16.22 -9.28 -13.12
CA ASP A 129 15.90 -8.67 -14.41
C ASP A 129 17.10 -8.69 -15.36
N ASP A 130 18.30 -8.45 -14.84
CA ASP A 130 19.53 -8.51 -15.63
C ASP A 130 19.83 -9.95 -16.09
N ILE A 131 19.58 -10.97 -15.27
CA ILE A 131 19.64 -12.38 -15.70
C ILE A 131 18.64 -12.63 -16.83
N LEU A 132 17.39 -12.18 -16.69
CA LEU A 132 16.34 -12.40 -17.71
C LEU A 132 16.71 -11.73 -19.03
N LYS A 133 17.23 -10.50 -19.00
CA LYS A 133 17.72 -9.81 -20.20
C LYS A 133 18.87 -10.58 -20.83
N LEU A 134 19.83 -11.02 -20.04
CA LEU A 134 21.00 -11.75 -20.52
C LEU A 134 20.57 -13.07 -21.17
N LEU A 135 19.68 -13.84 -20.55
CA LEU A 135 19.08 -15.05 -21.13
C LEU A 135 18.31 -14.77 -22.42
N SER A 136 17.55 -13.68 -22.49
CA SER A 136 16.78 -13.30 -23.68
C SER A 136 17.65 -12.84 -24.85
N SER A 137 18.86 -12.34 -24.57
CA SER A 137 19.79 -11.84 -25.59
C SER A 137 20.63 -12.93 -26.26
N VAL A 138 20.65 -14.15 -25.69
CA VAL A 138 21.44 -15.27 -26.19
C VAL A 138 20.68 -16.00 -27.29
N THR A 139 21.15 -15.85 -28.53
CA THR A 139 20.75 -16.70 -29.66
C THR A 139 21.70 -17.90 -29.75
N GLY A 140 21.30 -19.05 -29.18
CA GLY A 140 22.11 -20.28 -29.20
C GLY A 140 22.05 -21.07 -27.87
N SER A 141 22.88 -22.11 -27.74
CA SER A 141 22.99 -22.88 -26.51
C SER A 141 23.70 -22.08 -25.41
N ILE A 142 22.99 -21.80 -24.32
CA ILE A 142 23.51 -21.06 -23.15
C ILE A 142 24.80 -21.69 -22.59
N LEU A 143 24.91 -23.02 -22.69
CA LEU A 143 26.05 -23.80 -22.18
C LEU A 143 27.33 -23.59 -23.01
N GLU A 144 27.21 -23.13 -24.24
CA GLU A 144 28.34 -22.91 -25.15
C GLU A 144 28.89 -21.49 -25.05
N ASN A 145 28.17 -20.58 -24.37
CA ASN A 145 28.58 -19.21 -24.20
C ASN A 145 29.23 -19.01 -22.82
N GLU A 146 30.56 -19.10 -22.79
CA GLU A 146 31.36 -18.96 -21.57
C GLU A 146 31.11 -17.63 -20.83
N THR A 147 30.85 -16.55 -21.57
CA THR A 147 30.55 -15.23 -20.96
C THR A 147 29.22 -15.21 -20.22
N VAL A 148 28.23 -15.94 -20.73
CA VAL A 148 26.90 -16.07 -20.13
C VAL A 148 26.97 -16.93 -18.88
N THR A 149 27.69 -18.06 -18.94
CA THR A 149 27.91 -18.95 -17.80
C THR A 149 28.64 -18.23 -16.66
N GLN A 150 29.70 -17.48 -16.96
CA GLN A 150 30.41 -16.69 -15.95
C GLN A 150 29.54 -15.57 -15.35
N ALA A 151 28.69 -14.91 -16.14
CA ALA A 151 27.74 -13.91 -15.64
C ALA A 151 26.67 -14.53 -14.73
N LEU A 152 26.15 -15.70 -15.09
CA LEU A 152 25.20 -16.48 -14.28
C LEU A 152 25.83 -16.91 -12.95
N ASP A 153 27.07 -17.40 -12.95
CA ASP A 153 27.76 -17.81 -11.73
C ASP A 153 28.03 -16.63 -10.79
N LYS A 154 28.49 -15.49 -11.32
CA LYS A 154 28.65 -14.25 -10.53
C LYS A 154 27.32 -13.75 -9.96
N SER A 155 26.26 -13.76 -10.76
CA SER A 155 24.94 -13.32 -10.33
C SER A 155 24.36 -14.23 -9.23
N LYS A 156 24.54 -15.55 -9.36
CA LYS A 156 24.16 -16.53 -8.34
C LYS A 156 24.87 -16.28 -7.00
N GLU A 157 26.14 -15.90 -7.05
CA GLU A 157 26.90 -15.55 -5.84
C GLU A 157 26.38 -14.27 -5.19
N ILE A 158 26.13 -13.21 -5.97
CA ILE A 158 25.54 -11.95 -5.48
C ILE A 158 24.19 -12.20 -4.82
N VAL A 159 23.28 -12.96 -5.47
CA VAL A 159 21.98 -13.32 -4.90
C VAL A 159 22.13 -14.12 -3.61
N ARG A 160 23.13 -15.01 -3.54
CA ARG A 160 23.42 -15.80 -2.34
C ARG A 160 23.87 -14.90 -1.18
N GLU A 161 24.76 -13.95 -1.45
CA GLU A 161 25.23 -12.98 -0.45
C GLU A 161 24.09 -12.10 0.06
N ILE A 162 23.27 -11.54 -0.84
CA ILE A 162 22.11 -10.72 -0.46
C ILE A 162 21.13 -11.54 0.40
N ARG A 163 20.85 -12.80 0.05
CA ARG A 163 20.00 -13.68 0.87
C ARG A 163 20.56 -13.93 2.27
N ILE A 164 21.88 -14.08 2.40
CA ILE A 164 22.53 -14.26 3.70
C ILE A 164 22.43 -12.96 4.53
N GLN A 165 22.69 -11.80 3.92
CA GLN A 165 22.56 -10.50 4.57
C GLN A 165 21.12 -10.26 5.02
N PHE A 166 20.14 -10.47 4.15
CA PHE A 166 18.72 -10.35 4.46
C PHE A 166 18.30 -11.24 5.65
N LYS A 167 18.80 -12.49 5.69
CA LYS A 167 18.54 -13.40 6.81
C LYS A 167 19.14 -12.89 8.13
N ARG A 168 20.32 -12.26 8.09
CA ARG A 168 20.95 -11.63 9.26
C ARG A 168 20.17 -10.41 9.72
N LEU A 169 19.80 -9.53 8.80
CA LEU A 169 18.96 -8.34 9.01
C LEU A 169 17.65 -8.72 9.71
N LYS A 170 16.93 -9.72 9.18
CA LYS A 170 15.68 -10.21 9.77
C LYS A 170 15.86 -10.73 11.20
N LYS A 171 16.98 -11.42 11.46
CA LYS A 171 17.29 -11.93 12.81
C LYS A 171 17.62 -10.79 13.78
N GLN A 172 18.38 -9.79 13.34
CA GLN A 172 18.69 -8.60 14.14
C GLN A 172 17.43 -7.81 14.45
N LEU A 173 16.55 -7.61 13.46
CA LEU A 173 15.27 -6.93 13.64
C LEU A 173 14.40 -7.66 14.67
N HIS A 174 14.30 -8.98 14.58
CA HIS A 174 13.54 -9.78 15.54
C HIS A 174 14.11 -9.69 16.96
N GLN A 175 15.43 -9.74 17.12
CA GLN A 175 16.07 -9.56 18.43
C GLN A 175 15.84 -8.18 19.02
N LEU A 176 15.87 -7.15 18.17
CA LEU A 176 15.62 -5.78 18.59
C LEU A 176 14.18 -5.60 19.07
N ILE A 177 13.19 -6.13 18.33
CA ILE A 177 11.78 -6.14 18.73
C ILE A 177 11.61 -6.85 20.07
N GLN A 178 12.22 -8.03 20.24
CA GLN A 178 12.14 -8.78 21.50
C GLN A 178 12.75 -8.01 22.68
N LEU A 179 13.85 -7.28 22.45
CA LEU A 179 14.48 -6.43 23.46
C LEU A 179 13.55 -5.27 23.86
N LEU A 180 12.88 -4.64 22.91
CA LEU A 180 11.93 -3.55 23.16
C LEU A 180 10.74 -4.03 24.01
N ILE A 181 10.13 -5.16 23.65
CA ILE A 181 9.06 -5.80 24.42
C ILE A 181 9.53 -6.12 25.85
N ASN A 182 10.73 -6.68 26.00
CA ASN A 182 11.27 -6.99 27.32
C ASN A 182 11.48 -5.73 28.17
N ILE A 183 11.94 -4.62 27.57
CA ILE A 183 12.13 -3.35 28.29
C ILE A 183 10.80 -2.83 28.82
N GLU A 184 9.73 -2.91 28.03
CA GLU A 184 8.39 -2.49 28.43
C GLU A 184 7.82 -3.34 29.58
N ILE A 185 7.91 -4.68 29.48
CA ILE A 185 7.50 -5.59 30.56
C ILE A 185 8.28 -5.28 31.85
N TYR A 186 9.57 -4.95 31.74
CA TYR A 186 10.35 -4.53 32.91
C TYR A 186 9.88 -3.21 33.51
N HIS A 187 9.31 -2.29 32.74
CA HIS A 187 8.77 -1.05 33.29
C HIS A 187 7.40 -1.29 33.95
N GLU A 188 6.54 -2.12 33.36
CA GLU A 188 5.20 -2.45 33.87
C GLU A 188 5.21 -3.28 35.16
N VAL A 189 6.23 -4.12 35.35
CA VAL A 189 6.34 -5.01 36.52
C VAL A 189 6.99 -4.32 37.73
N TYR A 190 7.79 -3.27 37.51
CA TYR A 190 8.64 -2.68 38.55
C TYR A 190 8.32 -1.20 38.87
N HIS A 191 7.31 -0.61 38.22
CA HIS A 191 6.78 0.71 38.52
C HIS A 191 5.24 0.68 38.61
#